data_AF-A0A6L4A4F2-F1
#
_entry.id   AF-A0A6L4A4F2-F1
#
_cell.length_a   1.000
_cell.length_b   1.000
_cell.length_c   1.000
_cell.angle_alpha   90.00
_cell.angle_beta   90.00
_cell.angle_gamma   90.00
#
_symmetry.space_group_name_H-M   'P 1'
#
loop_
_entity.id
_entity.type
_entity.pdbx_description
1 polymer ?
#
loop_
_entity_poly.entity_id
_entity_poly.type
_entity_poly.pdbx_seq_one_letter_code
_entity_poly.pdbx_strand_id
1 'polypeptide(L)'
;MKSIQEFYQKIDAQFTKIITREFCRKVALGLLCRGNLLVEDTHDIAESKFLKAIADLLNTTYAEVQLTPETTDAVLEKAFSHGLVLLKDITRCSPQGQVTLYELLKNAPNLRMVIATHKPLSSPGTYPLFSAQLDNFLLSHTPPYLHDSFVTEWLETKRLPSIVISQPIEPPLLGQAQKAVLDQYSNHEIKSYVIDIVKNTHAPEAKKIGVAMGASVKSAIDILRVAQGRAGLQGREYVIPDDIQAATTAVLSHRLSVQRPHEIGLCIEQILGFTPVPGAVIGSTQKQVNL
;
A
#
# COMPACT_ATOMS: atom_id res chain seq x y z
N MET A 1 -1.23 12.83 -16.96
CA MET A 1 -2.03 11.61 -17.25
C MET A 1 -1.25 10.55 -18.04
N LYS A 2 -0.80 10.83 -19.28
CA LYS A 2 -0.07 9.85 -20.12
C LYS A 2 1.11 9.17 -19.41
N SER A 3 1.88 9.93 -18.64
CA SER A 3 2.99 9.41 -17.83
C SER A 3 2.58 8.36 -16.79
N ILE A 4 1.40 8.48 -16.17
CA ILE A 4 0.89 7.52 -15.17
C ILE A 4 0.58 6.19 -15.84
N GLN A 5 -0.15 6.22 -16.95
CA GLN A 5 -0.54 5.02 -17.68
C GLN A 5 0.68 4.35 -18.33
N GLU A 6 1.57 5.13 -18.95
CA GLU A 6 2.81 4.60 -19.54
C GLU A 6 3.66 3.91 -18.46
N PHE A 7 3.85 4.56 -17.30
CA PHE A 7 4.58 3.97 -16.19
C PHE A 7 3.97 2.65 -15.73
N TYR A 8 2.65 2.61 -15.53
CA TYR A 8 1.97 1.39 -15.11
C TYR A 8 2.03 0.28 -16.16
N GLN A 9 1.86 0.61 -17.44
CA GLN A 9 1.97 -0.36 -18.52
C GLN A 9 3.36 -1.01 -18.58
N LYS A 10 4.43 -0.23 -18.35
CA LYS A 10 5.79 -0.77 -18.26
C LYS A 10 5.98 -1.73 -17.09
N ILE A 11 5.34 -1.49 -15.94
CA ILE A 11 5.36 -2.44 -14.81
C ILE A 11 4.47 -3.65 -15.11
N ASP A 12 3.23 -3.45 -15.54
CA ASP A 12 2.25 -4.54 -15.80
C ASP A 12 2.79 -5.51 -16.85
N ALA A 13 3.32 -5.01 -17.96
CA ALA A 13 3.86 -5.84 -19.04
C ALA A 13 5.03 -6.74 -18.61
N GLN A 14 5.84 -6.29 -17.65
CA GLN A 14 7.02 -7.05 -17.18
C GLN A 14 6.65 -8.10 -16.12
N PHE A 15 5.63 -7.82 -15.29
CA PHE A 15 5.44 -8.56 -14.04
C PHE A 15 4.13 -9.34 -13.93
N THR A 16 3.14 -9.17 -14.80
CA THR A 16 1.85 -9.88 -14.68
C THR A 16 1.93 -11.40 -14.81
N LYS A 17 3.03 -11.94 -15.35
CA LYS A 17 3.27 -13.39 -15.41
C LYS A 17 4.03 -13.93 -14.19
N ILE A 18 4.47 -13.04 -13.30
CA ILE A 18 5.29 -13.35 -12.12
C ILE A 18 4.42 -13.16 -10.86
N ILE A 19 3.75 -12.02 -10.78
CA ILE A 19 2.89 -11.65 -9.67
C ILE A 19 1.46 -11.35 -10.13
N THR A 20 0.52 -11.39 -9.19
CA THR A 20 -0.87 -11.02 -9.45
C THR A 20 -0.96 -9.57 -9.91
N ARG A 21 -1.96 -9.30 -10.76
CA ARG A 21 -2.24 -7.94 -11.24
C ARG A 21 -2.58 -6.99 -10.09
N GLU A 22 -3.20 -7.49 -9.02
CA GLU A 22 -3.48 -6.67 -7.84
C GLU A 22 -2.20 -6.22 -7.13
N PHE A 23 -1.26 -7.14 -6.88
CA PHE A 23 0.00 -6.79 -6.23
C PHE A 23 0.83 -5.83 -7.10
N CYS A 24 0.87 -6.08 -8.42
CA CYS A 24 1.52 -5.21 -9.40
C CYS A 24 0.97 -3.78 -9.33
N ARG A 25 -0.36 -3.65 -9.25
CA ARG A 25 -1.04 -2.37 -9.11
C ARG A 25 -0.72 -1.68 -7.79
N LYS A 26 -0.67 -2.41 -6.66
CA LYS A 26 -0.30 -1.84 -5.35
C LYS A 26 1.14 -1.32 -5.36
N VAL A 27 2.07 -2.05 -5.96
CA VAL A 27 3.47 -1.60 -6.11
C VAL A 27 3.54 -0.36 -6.99
N ALA A 28 2.86 -0.35 -8.15
CA ALA A 28 2.80 0.83 -9.01
C ALA A 28 2.22 2.04 -8.26
N LEU A 29 1.12 1.86 -7.54
CA LEU A 29 0.51 2.92 -6.72
C LEU A 29 1.45 3.41 -5.62
N GLY A 30 2.16 2.52 -4.93
CA GLY A 30 3.16 2.92 -3.94
C GLY A 30 4.27 3.78 -4.55
N LEU A 31 4.79 3.41 -5.73
CA LEU A 31 5.84 4.16 -6.41
C LEU A 31 5.33 5.53 -6.88
N LEU A 32 4.16 5.55 -7.51
CA LEU A 32 3.50 6.76 -8.02
C LEU A 32 3.10 7.71 -6.90
N CYS A 33 2.70 7.17 -5.75
CA CYS A 33 2.30 7.96 -4.59
C CYS A 33 3.46 8.21 -3.62
N ARG A 34 4.70 7.74 -3.85
CA ARG A 34 5.79 7.83 -2.87
C ARG A 34 5.38 7.28 -1.50
N GLY A 35 4.93 6.04 -1.49
CA GLY A 35 4.48 5.33 -0.31
C GLY A 35 5.10 3.95 -0.20
N ASN A 36 5.30 3.49 1.04
CA ASN A 36 5.85 2.17 1.33
C ASN A 36 4.75 1.11 1.35
N LEU A 37 5.10 -0.15 1.08
CA LEU A 37 4.18 -1.28 1.14
C LEU A 37 4.49 -2.16 2.33
N LEU A 38 3.45 -2.62 3.01
CA LEU A 38 3.51 -3.67 4.01
C LEU A 38 2.96 -4.96 3.39
N VAL A 39 3.70 -6.06 3.47
CA VAL A 39 3.31 -7.35 2.89
C VAL A 39 3.30 -8.40 4.00
N GLU A 40 2.27 -9.22 4.06
CA GLU A 40 2.27 -10.36 4.97
C GLU A 40 3.22 -11.44 4.46
N ASP A 41 4.20 -11.83 5.29
CA ASP A 41 5.30 -12.71 4.92
C ASP A 41 4.84 -14.17 4.70
N THR A 42 5.20 -14.73 3.55
CA THR A 42 5.03 -16.16 3.23
C THR A 42 6.35 -16.93 3.18
N HIS A 43 7.49 -16.26 3.43
CA HIS A 43 8.85 -16.78 3.24
C HIS A 43 9.23 -17.09 1.78
N ASP A 44 8.61 -16.44 0.80
CA ASP A 44 8.87 -16.74 -0.61
C ASP A 44 10.15 -16.10 -1.14
N ILE A 45 10.99 -16.90 -1.81
CA ILE A 45 12.17 -16.44 -2.56
C ILE A 45 11.76 -15.50 -3.72
N ALA A 46 10.49 -15.53 -4.11
CA ALA A 46 9.95 -14.75 -5.20
C ALA A 46 9.92 -13.23 -4.93
N GLU A 47 9.76 -12.79 -3.68
CA GLU A 47 9.74 -11.37 -3.33
C GLU A 47 11.08 -10.69 -3.63
N SER A 48 12.19 -11.27 -3.16
CA SER A 48 13.55 -10.76 -3.42
C SER A 48 13.82 -10.63 -4.92
N LYS A 49 13.45 -11.64 -5.71
CA LYS A 49 13.61 -11.61 -7.17
C LYS A 49 12.76 -10.52 -7.82
N PHE A 50 11.50 -10.41 -7.42
CA PHE A 50 10.57 -9.45 -7.96
C PHE A 50 11.02 -8.01 -7.66
N LEU A 51 11.40 -7.70 -6.42
CA LEU A 51 11.84 -6.36 -6.05
C LEU A 51 13.16 -5.98 -6.72
N LYS A 52 14.11 -6.93 -6.82
CA LYS A 52 15.34 -6.70 -7.56
C LYS A 52 15.04 -6.38 -9.04
N ALA A 53 14.10 -7.11 -9.64
CA ALA A 53 13.70 -6.83 -11.02
C ALA A 53 12.99 -5.47 -11.17
N ILE A 54 12.23 -5.01 -10.18
CA ILE A 54 11.70 -3.62 -10.17
C ILE A 54 12.85 -2.62 -10.07
N ALA A 55 13.88 -2.91 -9.27
CA ALA A 55 15.03 -2.03 -9.16
C ALA A 55 15.77 -1.87 -10.49
N ASP A 56 15.98 -2.99 -11.18
CA ASP A 56 16.55 -3.04 -12.53
C ASP A 56 15.65 -2.29 -13.52
N LEU A 57 14.32 -2.47 -13.44
CA LEU A 57 13.35 -1.74 -14.26
C LEU A 57 13.42 -0.22 -14.03
N LEU A 58 13.60 0.24 -12.79
CA LEU A 58 13.68 1.67 -12.45
C LEU A 58 15.09 2.26 -12.56
N ASN A 59 16.07 1.46 -13.00
CA ASN A 59 17.48 1.82 -13.01
C ASN A 59 17.92 2.43 -11.66
N THR A 60 17.73 1.66 -10.58
CA THR A 60 17.97 2.11 -9.20
C THR A 60 18.71 1.09 -8.37
N THR A 61 19.30 1.55 -7.28
CA THR A 61 19.99 0.70 -6.34
C THR A 61 18.99 -0.04 -5.44
N TYR A 62 19.33 -1.28 -5.09
CA TYR A 62 18.49 -2.17 -4.28
C TYR A 62 19.25 -2.69 -3.07
N ALA A 63 18.58 -2.73 -1.92
CA ALA A 63 19.07 -3.41 -0.72
C ALA A 63 18.01 -4.37 -0.16
N GLU A 64 18.47 -5.49 0.37
CA GLU A 64 17.65 -6.44 1.12
C GLU A 64 18.23 -6.58 2.52
N VAL A 65 17.37 -6.51 3.54
CA VAL A 65 17.76 -6.71 4.94
C VAL A 65 16.79 -7.68 5.59
N GLN A 66 17.32 -8.80 6.06
CA GLN A 66 16.61 -9.67 6.98
C GLN A 66 16.70 -9.10 8.38
N LEU A 67 15.58 -8.68 8.95
CA LEU A 67 15.55 -8.08 10.27
C LEU A 67 15.56 -9.15 11.35
N THR A 68 16.38 -8.90 12.36
CA THR A 68 16.53 -9.69 13.58
C THR A 68 16.65 -8.74 14.78
N PRO A 69 16.53 -9.24 16.02
CA PRO A 69 16.76 -8.41 17.21
C PRO A 69 18.14 -7.75 17.26
N GLU A 70 19.15 -8.36 16.63
CA GLU A 70 20.55 -7.92 16.57
C GLU A 70 20.86 -6.98 15.39
N THR A 71 19.86 -6.66 14.54
CA THR A 71 20.07 -5.73 13.43
C THR A 71 20.46 -4.35 13.97
N THR A 72 21.60 -3.84 13.52
CA THR A 72 22.16 -2.57 13.98
C THR A 72 21.72 -1.40 13.10
N ASP A 73 21.76 -0.19 13.67
CA ASP A 73 21.44 1.05 12.94
C ASP A 73 22.32 1.22 11.70
N ALA A 74 23.60 0.87 11.77
CA ALA A 74 24.53 0.97 10.63
C ALA A 74 24.11 0.09 9.43
N VAL A 75 23.52 -1.09 9.69
CA VAL A 75 22.98 -1.96 8.63
C VAL A 75 21.77 -1.28 7.98
N LEU A 76 20.91 -0.68 8.80
CA LEU A 76 19.72 0.03 8.31
C LEU A 76 20.10 1.28 7.51
N GLU A 77 20.96 2.15 8.04
CA GLU A 77 21.43 3.36 7.35
C GLU A 77 22.05 3.03 5.99
N LYS A 78 22.88 1.99 5.93
CA LYS A 78 23.46 1.52 4.66
C LYS A 78 22.38 1.06 3.69
N ALA A 79 21.39 0.30 4.14
CA ALA A 79 20.29 -0.14 3.29
C ALA A 79 19.47 1.05 2.75
N PHE A 80 19.14 2.01 3.61
CA PHE A 80 18.34 3.20 3.26
C PHE A 80 19.09 4.23 2.38
N SER A 81 20.38 4.02 2.11
CA SER A 81 21.09 4.75 1.04
C SER A 81 20.67 4.31 -0.37
N HIS A 82 19.95 3.18 -0.50
CA HIS A 82 19.49 2.63 -1.78
C HIS A 82 18.10 3.18 -2.18
N GLY A 83 17.78 3.11 -3.47
CA GLY A 83 16.51 3.59 -4.01
C GLY A 83 15.33 2.68 -3.64
N LEU A 84 15.53 1.36 -3.63
CA LEU A 84 14.54 0.39 -3.17
C LEU A 84 15.10 -0.46 -2.04
N VAL A 85 14.29 -0.69 -1.02
CA VAL A 85 14.68 -1.52 0.12
C VAL A 85 13.60 -2.56 0.41
N LEU A 86 14.01 -3.83 0.48
CA LEU A 86 13.21 -4.93 1.03
C LEU A 86 13.62 -5.16 2.48
N LEU A 87 12.69 -4.94 3.41
CA LEU A 87 12.86 -5.26 4.83
C LEU A 87 12.09 -6.53 5.14
N LYS A 88 12.77 -7.63 5.43
CA LYS A 88 12.11 -8.90 5.77
C LYS A 88 11.93 -9.01 7.27
N ASP A 89 10.75 -9.46 7.69
CA ASP A 89 10.37 -9.65 9.09
C ASP A 89 10.50 -8.39 9.95
N ILE A 90 9.84 -7.30 9.56
CA ILE A 90 9.88 -6.04 10.32
C ILE A 90 9.44 -6.20 11.79
N THR A 91 8.57 -7.17 12.07
CA THR A 91 8.15 -7.50 13.42
C THR A 91 9.22 -8.24 14.23
N ARG A 92 10.31 -8.74 13.64
CA ARG A 92 11.44 -9.34 14.40
C ARG A 92 12.54 -8.34 14.75
N CYS A 93 12.47 -7.13 14.20
CA CYS A 93 13.37 -6.05 14.60
C CYS A 93 13.06 -5.62 16.03
N SER A 94 14.10 -5.36 16.83
CA SER A 94 13.93 -4.88 18.20
C SER A 94 13.15 -3.55 18.24
N PRO A 95 12.45 -3.21 19.33
CA PRO A 95 11.72 -1.95 19.43
C PRO A 95 12.57 -0.72 19.14
N GLN A 96 13.85 -0.74 19.58
CA GLN A 96 14.81 0.33 19.28
C GLN A 96 15.10 0.40 17.77
N GLY A 97 15.37 -0.73 17.13
CA GLY A 97 15.59 -0.78 15.68
C GLY A 97 14.36 -0.34 14.87
N GLN A 98 13.14 -0.64 15.35
CA GLN A 98 11.91 -0.15 14.71
C GLN A 98 11.76 1.38 14.82
N VAL A 99 12.29 2.02 15.85
CA VAL A 99 12.36 3.48 15.96
C VAL A 99 13.34 4.04 14.91
N THR A 100 14.53 3.46 14.79
CA THR A 100 15.51 3.86 13.75
C THR A 100 14.93 3.71 12.34
N LEU A 101 14.30 2.58 12.05
CA LEU A 101 13.62 2.33 10.76
C LEU A 101 12.62 3.44 10.43
N TYR A 102 11.83 3.86 11.42
CA TYR A 102 10.84 4.90 11.25
C TYR A 102 11.45 6.26 10.91
N GLU A 103 12.56 6.63 11.54
CA GLU A 103 13.27 7.87 11.22
C GLU A 103 13.84 7.84 9.80
N LEU A 104 14.41 6.71 9.39
CA LEU A 104 14.96 6.52 8.05
C LEU A 104 13.88 6.55 6.96
N LEU A 105 12.71 5.95 7.21
CA LEU A 105 11.56 5.98 6.28
C LEU A 105 11.11 7.40 5.93
N LYS A 106 11.35 8.38 6.81
CA LYS A 106 10.97 9.79 6.60
C LYS A 106 12.05 10.63 5.96
N ASN A 107 13.31 10.34 6.28
CA ASN A 107 14.42 11.25 6.02
C ASN A 107 15.36 10.78 4.89
N ALA A 108 15.20 9.57 4.36
CA ALA A 108 16.07 9.04 3.31
C ALA A 108 15.80 9.73 1.95
N PRO A 109 16.75 10.52 1.40
CA PRO A 109 16.50 11.37 0.23
C PRO A 109 16.42 10.59 -1.09
N ASN A 110 17.15 9.47 -1.20
CA ASN A 110 17.22 8.64 -2.41
C ASN A 110 16.15 7.54 -2.44
N LEU A 111 15.47 7.33 -1.31
CA LEU A 111 14.52 6.24 -1.14
C LEU A 111 13.27 6.50 -1.99
N ARG A 112 12.99 5.58 -2.91
CA ARG A 112 11.80 5.57 -3.76
C ARG A 112 10.66 4.80 -3.12
N MET A 113 10.98 3.68 -2.45
CA MET A 113 10.01 2.84 -1.76
C MET A 113 10.71 1.82 -0.85
N VAL A 114 10.09 1.54 0.29
CA VAL A 114 10.31 0.32 1.08
C VAL A 114 9.15 -0.64 0.86
N ILE A 115 9.47 -1.92 0.70
CA ILE A 115 8.54 -3.02 0.92
C ILE A 115 8.99 -3.74 2.17
N ALA A 116 8.14 -3.79 3.19
CA ALA A 116 8.42 -4.49 4.43
C ALA A 116 7.51 -5.71 4.55
N THR A 117 8.09 -6.87 4.85
CA THR A 117 7.31 -8.07 5.19
C THR A 117 7.10 -8.14 6.69
N HIS A 118 5.95 -8.66 7.12
CA HIS A 118 5.68 -8.90 8.53
C HIS A 118 5.10 -10.29 8.76
N LYS A 119 5.42 -10.87 9.92
CA LYS A 119 4.77 -12.08 10.39
C LYS A 119 3.55 -11.78 11.26
N PRO A 120 2.59 -12.71 11.35
CA PRO A 120 1.56 -12.68 12.37
C PRO A 120 2.17 -12.61 13.78
N LEU A 121 1.59 -11.78 14.64
CA LEU A 121 2.05 -11.55 16.02
C LEU A 121 1.98 -12.79 16.93
N SER A 122 1.29 -13.85 16.48
CA SER A 122 1.30 -15.16 17.14
C SER A 122 2.65 -15.89 17.03
N SER A 123 3.58 -15.38 16.22
CA SER A 123 4.89 -16.01 16.01
C SER A 123 5.85 -15.70 17.17
N PRO A 124 6.64 -16.67 17.67
CA PRO A 124 7.63 -16.40 18.71
C PRO A 124 8.67 -15.34 18.28
N GLY A 125 9.02 -14.43 19.20
CA GLY A 125 10.05 -13.42 18.95
C GLY A 125 9.64 -12.27 18.03
N THR A 126 8.33 -11.99 17.91
CA THR A 126 7.82 -10.82 17.20
C THR A 126 7.40 -9.69 18.15
N TYR A 127 7.72 -8.46 17.75
CA TYR A 127 7.32 -7.20 18.36
C TYR A 127 6.26 -6.53 17.48
N PRO A 128 5.11 -6.13 18.05
CA PRO A 128 4.04 -5.49 17.29
C PRO A 128 4.46 -4.12 16.77
N LEU A 129 3.98 -3.78 15.57
CA LEU A 129 4.07 -2.41 15.07
C LEU A 129 2.96 -1.56 15.69
N PHE A 130 3.34 -0.40 16.22
CA PHE A 130 2.39 0.59 16.72
C PHE A 130 1.70 1.33 15.56
N SER A 131 0.55 1.94 15.84
CA SER A 131 -0.23 2.70 14.85
C SER A 131 0.60 3.77 14.12
N ALA A 132 1.46 4.50 14.86
CA ALA A 132 2.35 5.50 14.29
C ALA A 132 3.40 4.92 13.31
N GLN A 133 3.78 3.65 13.48
CA GLN A 133 4.70 2.95 12.57
C GLN A 133 3.94 2.44 11.33
N LEU A 134 2.74 1.89 11.51
CA LEU A 134 1.87 1.41 10.42
C LEU A 134 1.47 2.54 9.46
N ASP A 135 1.34 3.76 9.96
CA ASP A 135 1.06 4.97 9.18
C ASP A 135 2.12 5.31 8.12
N ASN A 136 3.32 4.73 8.20
CA ASN A 136 4.39 4.94 7.21
C ASN A 136 4.25 4.02 5.99
N PHE A 137 3.41 3.00 6.09
CA PHE A 137 3.06 2.12 4.99
C PHE A 137 1.78 2.64 4.35
N LEU A 138 1.87 3.02 3.07
CA LEU A 138 0.74 3.55 2.32
C LEU A 138 -0.31 2.48 2.07
N LEU A 139 0.13 1.29 1.67
CA LEU A 139 -0.71 0.18 1.29
C LEU A 139 -0.22 -1.09 1.97
N SER A 140 -1.14 -2.03 2.18
CA SER A 140 -0.82 -3.40 2.56
C SER A 140 -1.30 -4.41 1.51
N HIS A 141 -0.67 -5.57 1.47
CA HIS A 141 -1.12 -6.69 0.66
C HIS A 141 -0.90 -8.01 1.39
N THR A 142 -1.90 -8.88 1.30
CA THR A 142 -1.86 -10.24 1.82
C THR A 142 -1.77 -11.21 0.64
N PRO A 143 -1.04 -12.32 0.77
CA PRO A 143 -1.02 -13.40 -0.22
C PRO A 143 -2.43 -13.89 -0.57
N PRO A 144 -2.63 -14.48 -1.76
CA PRO A 144 -1.62 -14.81 -2.77
C PRO A 144 -1.22 -13.63 -3.66
N TYR A 145 0.07 -13.48 -3.89
CA TYR A 145 0.61 -12.46 -4.79
C TYR A 145 1.43 -13.03 -5.95
N LEU A 146 1.71 -14.33 -6.00
CA LEU A 146 2.34 -14.98 -7.15
C LEU A 146 1.31 -15.34 -8.21
N HIS A 147 1.69 -15.22 -9.48
CA HIS A 147 0.85 -15.64 -10.59
C HIS A 147 1.00 -17.14 -10.83
N ASP A 148 -0.08 -17.83 -11.17
CA ASP A 148 -0.10 -19.28 -11.38
C ASP A 148 0.97 -19.74 -12.36
N SER A 149 1.20 -19.00 -13.45
CA SER A 149 2.25 -19.34 -14.42
C SER A 149 3.67 -19.39 -13.82
N PHE A 150 3.99 -18.50 -12.88
CA PHE A 150 5.28 -18.50 -12.19
C PHE A 150 5.42 -19.73 -11.30
N VAL A 151 4.34 -20.09 -10.60
CA VAL A 151 4.28 -21.27 -9.74
C VAL A 151 4.40 -22.54 -10.59
N THR A 152 3.68 -22.63 -11.71
CA THR A 152 3.77 -23.77 -12.65
C THR A 152 5.19 -23.94 -13.19
N GLU A 153 5.82 -22.87 -13.69
CA GLU A 153 7.19 -22.96 -14.22
C GLU A 153 8.19 -23.40 -13.12
N TRP A 154 8.04 -22.89 -11.90
CA TRP A 154 8.86 -23.33 -10.78
C TRP A 154 8.63 -24.81 -10.43
N LEU A 155 7.38 -25.27 -10.43
CA LEU A 155 7.03 -26.66 -10.16
C LEU A 155 7.60 -27.62 -11.20
N GLU A 156 7.62 -27.23 -12.47
CA GLU A 156 8.13 -28.01 -13.60
C GLU A 156 9.66 -28.03 -13.66
N THR A 157 10.29 -26.88 -13.50
CA THR A 157 11.75 -26.73 -13.70
C THR A 157 12.56 -26.92 -12.41
N LYS A 158 11.91 -26.86 -11.25
CA LYS A 158 12.54 -26.75 -9.91
C LYS A 158 13.56 -25.61 -9.81
N ARG A 159 13.43 -24.60 -10.68
CA ARG A 159 14.28 -23.42 -10.74
C ARG A 159 13.41 -22.19 -10.66
N LEU A 160 13.89 -21.17 -9.97
CA LEU A 160 13.20 -19.89 -9.96
C LEU A 160 13.35 -19.24 -11.34
N PRO A 161 12.24 -18.85 -12.01
CA PRO A 161 12.28 -18.19 -13.31
C PRO A 161 13.23 -16.99 -13.31
N SER A 162 13.96 -16.80 -14.41
CA SER A 162 14.77 -15.60 -14.62
C SER A 162 13.87 -14.45 -15.06
N ILE A 163 13.96 -13.32 -14.38
CA ILE A 163 13.24 -12.11 -14.77
C ILE A 163 14.20 -11.26 -15.59
N VAL A 164 13.95 -11.14 -16.90
CA VAL A 164 14.77 -10.33 -17.81
C VAL A 164 14.03 -9.04 -18.11
N ILE A 165 14.59 -7.92 -17.69
CA ILE A 165 14.03 -6.60 -17.98
C ILE A 165 14.35 -6.23 -19.43
N SER A 166 13.32 -6.22 -20.27
CA SER A 166 13.47 -5.92 -21.70
C SER A 166 13.53 -4.42 -22.00
N GLN A 167 12.87 -3.58 -21.20
CA GLN A 167 12.79 -2.13 -21.40
C GLN A 167 12.80 -1.39 -20.05
N PRO A 168 13.99 -0.97 -19.56
CA PRO A 168 14.08 -0.12 -18.39
C PRO A 168 13.26 1.16 -18.53
N ILE A 169 12.70 1.62 -17.41
CA ILE A 169 12.01 2.89 -17.31
C ILE A 169 13.05 4.02 -17.31
N GLU A 170 12.87 4.97 -18.22
CA GLU A 170 13.73 6.15 -18.26
C GLU A 170 13.63 6.95 -16.96
N PRO A 171 14.76 7.48 -16.43
CA PRO A 171 14.78 8.18 -15.14
C PRO A 171 13.69 9.25 -14.93
N PRO A 172 13.33 10.11 -15.91
CA PRO A 172 12.33 11.14 -15.68
C PRO A 172 10.89 10.62 -15.59
N LEU A 173 10.56 9.44 -16.15
CA LEU A 173 9.17 9.00 -16.29
C LEU A 173 8.49 8.83 -14.93
N LEU A 174 9.16 8.20 -13.95
CA LEU A 174 8.60 8.05 -12.61
C LEU A 174 8.30 9.41 -11.97
N GLY A 175 9.22 10.38 -12.05
CA GLY A 175 9.02 11.71 -11.49
C GLY A 175 7.88 12.47 -12.15
N GLN A 176 7.75 12.37 -13.48
CA GLN A 176 6.64 12.95 -14.24
C GLN A 176 5.30 12.29 -13.89
N ALA A 177 5.29 10.97 -13.69
CA ALA A 177 4.09 10.24 -13.29
C ALA A 177 3.65 10.59 -11.86
N GLN A 178 4.61 10.68 -10.92
CA GLN A 178 4.36 11.14 -9.54
C GLN A 178 3.78 12.55 -9.51
N LYS A 179 4.34 13.49 -10.28
CA LYS A 179 3.80 14.85 -10.40
C LYS A 179 2.38 14.82 -10.97
N ALA A 180 2.16 14.04 -12.03
CA ALA A 180 0.84 13.92 -12.64
C ALA A 180 -0.22 13.34 -11.68
N VAL A 181 0.15 12.50 -10.72
CA VAL A 181 -0.77 12.04 -9.65
C VAL A 181 -1.20 13.22 -8.77
N LEU A 182 -0.27 14.07 -8.35
CA LEU A 182 -0.58 15.25 -7.52
C LEU A 182 -1.47 16.25 -8.24
N ASP A 183 -1.28 16.40 -9.56
CA ASP A 183 -2.04 17.33 -10.41
C ASP A 183 -3.46 16.82 -10.74
N GLN A 184 -3.83 15.60 -10.34
CA GLN A 184 -5.18 15.05 -10.59
C GLN A 184 -6.26 15.85 -9.87
N TYR A 185 -7.31 16.22 -10.61
CA TYR A 185 -8.37 17.07 -10.08
C TYR A 185 -9.20 16.35 -9.01
N SER A 186 -9.41 17.03 -7.88
CA SER A 186 -10.35 16.64 -6.83
C SER A 186 -11.10 17.88 -6.33
N ASN A 187 -12.43 17.85 -6.44
CA ASN A 187 -13.28 18.95 -6.01
C ASN A 187 -13.42 18.98 -4.47
N HIS A 188 -14.11 20.00 -3.95
CA HIS A 188 -14.33 20.14 -2.50
C HIS A 188 -15.14 18.97 -1.92
N GLU A 189 -16.17 18.50 -2.62
CA GLU A 189 -17.04 17.42 -2.14
C GLU A 189 -16.29 16.10 -1.95
N ILE A 190 -15.38 15.74 -2.87
CA ILE A 190 -14.50 14.58 -2.73
C ILE A 190 -13.61 14.73 -1.49
N LYS A 191 -13.01 15.92 -1.28
CA LYS A 191 -12.16 16.17 -0.11
C LYS A 191 -12.96 16.07 1.20
N SER A 192 -14.16 16.64 1.24
CA SER A 192 -15.08 16.50 2.37
C SER A 192 -15.44 15.03 2.62
N TYR A 193 -15.73 14.26 1.58
CA TYR A 193 -16.03 12.84 1.70
C TYR A 193 -14.89 12.05 2.35
N VAL A 194 -13.63 12.30 1.94
CA VAL A 194 -12.46 11.66 2.59
C VAL A 194 -12.36 12.04 4.07
N ILE A 195 -12.57 13.31 4.40
CA ILE A 195 -12.53 13.80 5.78
C ILE A 195 -13.62 13.12 6.62
N ASP A 196 -14.83 13.00 6.07
CA ASP A 196 -15.97 12.41 6.76
C ASP A 196 -15.77 10.90 6.98
N ILE A 197 -15.20 10.17 6.01
CA ILE A 197 -14.78 8.78 6.19
C ILE A 197 -13.84 8.65 7.39
N VAL A 198 -12.79 9.47 7.44
CA VAL A 198 -11.80 9.38 8.53
C VAL A 198 -12.40 9.77 9.88
N LYS A 199 -13.24 10.81 9.94
CA LYS A 199 -13.98 11.17 11.16
C LYS A 199 -14.90 10.03 11.62
N ASN A 200 -15.57 9.38 10.69
CA ASN A 200 -16.47 8.27 10.95
C ASN A 200 -15.77 7.06 11.55
N THR A 201 -14.46 6.89 11.35
CA THR A 201 -13.67 5.86 12.06
C THR A 201 -13.58 6.09 13.57
N HIS A 202 -13.85 7.31 14.06
CA HIS A 202 -13.84 7.67 15.48
C HIS A 202 -15.25 7.80 16.08
N ALA A 203 -16.29 7.72 15.25
CA ALA A 203 -17.67 7.92 15.66
C ALA A 203 -18.17 6.77 16.58
N PRO A 204 -19.21 7.01 17.40
CA PRO A 204 -19.84 5.95 18.20
C PRO A 204 -20.26 4.72 17.38
N GLU A 205 -20.70 4.93 16.14
CA GLU A 205 -21.08 3.90 15.17
C GLU A 205 -19.90 2.96 14.86
N ALA A 206 -18.70 3.50 14.65
CA ALA A 206 -17.50 2.70 14.42
C ALA A 206 -17.16 1.81 15.62
N LYS A 207 -17.34 2.30 16.86
CA LYS A 207 -17.12 1.47 18.06
C LYS A 207 -18.12 0.31 18.15
N LYS A 208 -19.38 0.52 17.77
CA LYS A 208 -20.43 -0.51 17.79
C LYS A 208 -20.12 -1.67 16.84
N ILE A 209 -19.41 -1.40 15.75
CA ILE A 209 -19.02 -2.41 14.75
C ILE A 209 -17.64 -3.02 15.04
N GLY A 210 -17.01 -2.71 16.17
CA GLY A 210 -15.76 -3.35 16.61
C GLY A 210 -14.48 -2.57 16.31
N VAL A 211 -14.57 -1.29 15.89
CA VAL A 211 -13.38 -0.43 15.79
C VAL A 211 -12.89 -0.06 17.20
N ALA A 212 -11.66 -0.46 17.52
CA ALA A 212 -11.01 -0.16 18.80
C ALA A 212 -10.31 1.20 18.78
N MET A 213 -9.67 1.56 17.65
CA MET A 213 -9.04 2.86 17.44
C MET A 213 -9.23 3.28 15.98
N GLY A 214 -9.72 4.52 15.78
CA GLY A 214 -9.93 5.10 14.45
C GLY A 214 -8.62 5.43 13.73
N ALA A 215 -8.74 5.74 12.44
CA ALA A 215 -7.61 6.04 11.58
C ALA A 215 -7.01 7.43 11.87
N SER A 216 -5.71 7.60 11.62
CA SER A 216 -5.03 8.90 11.78
C SER A 216 -5.45 9.90 10.71
N VAL A 217 -5.22 11.20 10.96
CA VAL A 217 -5.44 12.28 9.97
C VAL A 217 -4.61 12.06 8.70
N LYS A 218 -3.43 11.43 8.82
CA LYS A 218 -2.58 11.07 7.68
C LYS A 218 -3.31 10.13 6.70
N SER A 219 -4.22 9.30 7.19
CA SER A 219 -5.01 8.41 6.35
C SER A 219 -5.88 9.18 5.35
N ALA A 220 -6.39 10.37 5.70
CA ALA A 220 -7.14 11.18 4.73
C ALA A 220 -6.26 11.62 3.55
N ILE A 221 -5.03 12.05 3.84
CA ILE A 221 -4.06 12.48 2.81
C ILE A 221 -3.72 11.30 1.89
N ASP A 222 -3.45 10.14 2.49
CA ASP A 222 -3.05 8.94 1.76
C ASP A 222 -4.19 8.34 0.93
N ILE A 223 -5.43 8.34 1.44
CA ILE A 223 -6.62 7.92 0.70
C ILE A 223 -6.80 8.78 -0.54
N LEU A 224 -6.75 10.12 -0.40
CA LEU A 224 -6.89 11.01 -1.54
C LEU A 224 -5.78 10.78 -2.58
N ARG A 225 -4.53 10.66 -2.12
CA ARG A 225 -3.37 10.45 -3.01
C ARG A 225 -3.45 9.12 -3.76
N VAL A 226 -3.84 8.04 -3.09
CA VAL A 226 -4.06 6.73 -3.72
C VAL A 226 -5.22 6.78 -4.71
N ALA A 227 -6.30 7.48 -4.37
CA ALA A 227 -7.44 7.65 -5.27
C ALA A 227 -7.07 8.45 -6.54
N GLN A 228 -6.28 9.52 -6.42
CA GLN A 228 -5.71 10.25 -7.55
C GLN A 228 -4.85 9.34 -8.44
N GLY A 229 -3.96 8.55 -7.83
CA GLY A 229 -3.17 7.55 -8.54
C GLY A 229 -4.07 6.57 -9.30
N ARG A 230 -5.10 6.04 -8.63
CA ARG A 230 -6.04 5.07 -9.20
C ARG A 230 -6.84 5.65 -10.38
N ALA A 231 -7.33 6.88 -10.26
CA ALA A 231 -8.00 7.58 -11.36
C ALA A 231 -7.06 7.71 -12.57
N GLY A 232 -5.80 8.10 -12.33
CA GLY A 232 -4.79 8.21 -13.38
C GLY A 232 -4.45 6.88 -14.07
N LEU A 233 -4.37 5.77 -13.32
CA LEU A 233 -4.18 4.43 -13.90
C LEU A 233 -5.34 4.04 -14.83
N GLN A 234 -6.55 4.47 -14.51
CA GLN A 234 -7.75 4.24 -15.32
C GLN A 234 -7.92 5.26 -16.47
N GLY A 235 -6.97 6.19 -16.65
CA GLY A 235 -7.02 7.19 -17.71
C GLY A 235 -8.02 8.32 -17.45
N ARG A 236 -8.43 8.53 -16.20
CA ARG A 236 -9.29 9.65 -15.80
C ARG A 236 -8.45 10.82 -15.31
N GLU A 237 -8.96 12.02 -15.52
CA GLU A 237 -8.34 13.31 -15.10
C GLU A 237 -8.94 13.86 -13.79
N TYR A 238 -9.90 13.14 -13.21
CA TYR A 238 -10.57 13.53 -11.98
C TYR A 238 -10.88 12.29 -11.13
N VAL A 239 -10.88 12.52 -9.81
CA VAL A 239 -11.22 11.52 -8.80
C VAL A 239 -12.74 11.40 -8.68
N ILE A 240 -13.25 10.16 -8.60
CA ILE A 240 -14.67 9.87 -8.32
C ILE A 240 -14.81 9.18 -6.96
N PRO A 241 -16.02 9.13 -6.36
CA PRO A 241 -16.22 8.49 -5.06
C PRO A 241 -15.77 7.03 -5.00
N ASP A 242 -15.94 6.25 -6.07
CA ASP A 242 -15.48 4.85 -6.13
C ASP A 242 -13.95 4.72 -5.97
N ASP A 243 -13.17 5.73 -6.37
CA ASP A 243 -11.73 5.74 -6.12
C ASP A 243 -11.41 5.97 -4.66
N ILE A 244 -12.17 6.85 -4.00
CA ILE A 244 -12.04 7.11 -2.57
C ILE A 244 -12.38 5.84 -1.80
N GLN A 245 -13.45 5.14 -2.14
CA GLN A 245 -13.87 3.91 -1.48
C GLN A 245 -12.81 2.81 -1.64
N ALA A 246 -12.34 2.56 -2.87
CA ALA A 246 -11.29 1.58 -3.13
C ALA A 246 -9.97 1.95 -2.43
N ALA A 247 -9.59 3.22 -2.42
CA ALA A 247 -8.41 3.71 -1.72
C ALA A 247 -8.56 3.60 -0.19
N THR A 248 -9.76 3.83 0.34
CA THR A 248 -10.07 3.69 1.78
C THR A 248 -9.83 2.27 2.23
N THR A 249 -10.38 1.28 1.52
CA THR A 249 -10.10 -0.13 1.79
C THR A 249 -8.60 -0.40 1.77
N ALA A 250 -7.92 0.00 0.70
CA ALA A 250 -6.50 -0.31 0.53
C ALA A 250 -5.55 0.36 1.57
N VAL A 251 -5.89 1.56 2.05
CA VAL A 251 -5.08 2.31 3.02
C VAL A 251 -5.42 1.92 4.46
N LEU A 252 -6.70 1.64 4.77
CA LEU A 252 -7.13 1.36 6.14
C LEU A 252 -6.95 -0.10 6.56
N SER A 253 -6.77 -1.04 5.63
CA SER A 253 -6.59 -2.47 5.90
C SER A 253 -5.52 -2.83 6.94
N HIS A 254 -4.53 -1.97 7.17
CA HIS A 254 -3.49 -2.16 8.19
C HIS A 254 -3.38 -0.99 9.17
N ARG A 255 -4.23 0.03 9.08
CA ARG A 255 -4.17 1.23 9.92
C ARG A 255 -5.32 1.36 10.90
N LEU A 256 -6.44 0.69 10.63
CA LEU A 256 -7.56 0.65 11.55
C LEU A 256 -7.31 -0.42 12.61
N SER A 257 -7.43 -0.05 13.90
CA SER A 257 -7.39 -1.05 14.96
C SER A 257 -8.79 -1.55 15.25
N VAL A 258 -9.01 -2.85 15.12
CA VAL A 258 -10.30 -3.50 15.34
C VAL A 258 -10.17 -4.57 16.43
N GLN A 259 -11.25 -4.82 17.16
CA GLN A 259 -11.29 -5.84 18.21
C GLN A 259 -11.04 -7.25 17.67
N ARG A 260 -11.50 -7.49 16.43
CA ARG A 260 -11.36 -8.76 15.72
C ARG A 260 -10.62 -8.51 14.39
N PRO A 261 -9.30 -8.78 14.32
CA PRO A 261 -8.47 -8.44 13.15
C PRO A 261 -9.00 -8.94 11.80
N HIS A 262 -9.60 -10.15 11.77
CA HIS A 262 -10.18 -10.73 10.54
C HIS A 262 -11.41 -10.00 10.01
N GLU A 263 -12.04 -9.13 10.81
CA GLU A 263 -13.22 -8.35 10.42
C GLU A 263 -12.88 -6.94 9.93
N ILE A 264 -11.60 -6.59 9.82
CA ILE A 264 -11.18 -5.25 9.43
C ILE A 264 -11.82 -4.80 8.11
N GLY A 265 -11.93 -5.70 7.14
CA GLY A 265 -12.61 -5.43 5.86
C GLY A 265 -14.09 -5.11 6.04
N LEU A 266 -14.80 -5.87 6.87
CA LEU A 266 -16.22 -5.63 7.18
C LEU A 266 -16.42 -4.30 7.91
N CYS A 267 -15.51 -3.97 8.84
CA CYS A 267 -15.55 -2.68 9.54
C CYS A 267 -15.41 -1.52 8.55
N ILE A 268 -14.45 -1.60 7.61
CA ILE A 268 -14.23 -0.58 6.59
C ILE A 268 -15.46 -0.48 5.67
N GLU A 269 -16.02 -1.60 5.22
CA GLU A 269 -17.22 -1.62 4.39
C GLU A 269 -18.40 -0.94 5.08
N GLN A 270 -18.61 -1.21 6.37
CA GLN A 270 -19.67 -0.57 7.14
C GLN A 270 -19.41 0.95 7.29
N ILE A 271 -18.18 1.37 7.59
CA ILE A 271 -17.80 2.79 7.64
C ILE A 271 -18.12 3.50 6.32
N LEU A 272 -17.77 2.88 5.18
CA LEU A 272 -18.12 3.41 3.87
C LEU A 272 -19.65 3.46 3.66
N GLY A 273 -20.37 2.44 4.12
CA GLY A 273 -21.82 2.32 3.97
C GLY A 273 -22.62 3.38 4.74
N PHE A 274 -22.17 3.83 5.90
CA PHE A 274 -22.83 4.90 6.65
C PHE A 274 -22.22 6.30 6.43
N THR A 275 -21.19 6.42 5.59
CA THR A 275 -20.66 7.73 5.18
C THR A 275 -21.36 8.21 3.91
N PRO A 276 -22.08 9.36 3.93
CA PRO A 276 -22.80 9.84 2.76
C PRO A 276 -21.89 10.08 1.55
N VAL A 277 -22.24 9.48 0.41
CA VAL A 277 -21.49 9.63 -0.84
C VAL A 277 -21.89 10.94 -1.53
N PRO A 278 -20.94 11.78 -1.99
CA PRO A 278 -21.24 12.99 -2.74
C PRO A 278 -22.13 12.73 -3.95
N GLY A 279 -23.16 13.55 -4.13
CA GLY A 279 -24.11 13.43 -5.25
C GLY A 279 -25.08 12.26 -5.15
N ALA A 280 -25.00 11.41 -4.12
CA ALA A 280 -26.03 10.42 -3.85
C ALA A 280 -27.28 11.12 -3.31
N VAL A 281 -28.33 11.19 -4.13
CA VAL A 281 -29.65 11.59 -3.66
C VAL A 281 -30.13 10.50 -2.70
N ILE A 282 -30.13 10.80 -1.40
CA ILE A 282 -30.79 9.94 -0.42
C ILE A 282 -32.27 9.96 -0.79
N GLY A 283 -32.74 8.92 -1.49
CA GLY A 283 -34.15 8.68 -1.71
C GLY A 283 -34.82 8.60 -0.34
N SER A 284 -35.54 9.66 0.00
CA SER A 284 -36.36 9.79 1.19
C SER A 284 -37.44 8.71 1.16
N THR A 285 -37.10 7.51 1.61
CA THR A 285 -38.11 6.53 2.01
C THR A 285 -38.48 6.83 3.46
N GLN A 286 -39.06 8.01 3.69
CA GLN A 286 -40.01 8.17 4.78
C GLN A 286 -41.20 7.27 4.43
N LYS A 287 -41.17 6.02 4.88
CA LYS A 287 -42.42 5.31 5.11
C LYS A 287 -43.14 6.08 6.21
N GLN A 288 -44.11 6.89 5.77
CA GLN A 288 -45.28 7.23 6.55
C GLN A 288 -45.79 5.95 7.21
N VAL A 289 -45.61 5.84 8.52
CA VAL A 289 -46.51 5.03 9.34
C VAL A 289 -47.57 6.02 9.81
N ASN A 290 -48.57 6.22 8.96
CA ASN A 290 -49.87 6.74 9.35
C ASN A 290 -50.82 5.54 9.34
N LEU A 291 -51.09 5.03 10.55
CA LEU A 291 -52.35 4.50 11.10
C LEU A 291 -52.03 3.62 12.30
#